data_AF-A0A3A0E6U8-F1
#
_entry.id   AF-A0A3A0E6U8-F1
#
_cell.length_a   1.000
_cell.length_b   1.000
_cell.length_c   1.000
_cell.angle_alpha   90.00
_cell.angle_beta   90.00
_cell.angle_gamma   90.00
#
_symmetry.space_group_name_H-M   'P 1'
#
loop_
_entity.id
_entity.type
_entity.pdbx_description
1 polymer ?
#
loop_
_entity_poly.entity_id
_entity_poly.type
_entity_poly.pdbx_seq_one_letter_code
_entity_poly.pdbx_strand_id
1 'polypeptide(L)'
;MSAPKARPSFCEPIYGWETSGPDTGELVGWLIDNLAGDVESWPDRLVEGEPGLPARLALLSHERGRSVAAGFSAGGARGEIRAEADASGWVRVTARTEDGAVFRAWLDRPFEEYHLWPDDAAFSVHDEPPGRMGKRRDWISLSAAAWPVLSPLAPQGWVAIGVAGR
;
A
#
# COMPACT_ATOMS: atom_id res chain seq x y z
N MET A 1 -2.59 1.96 -16.75
CA MET A 1 -3.03 1.54 -15.42
C MET A 1 -4.44 2.05 -15.29
N SER A 2 -5.38 1.18 -14.95
CA SER A 2 -6.80 1.52 -14.86
C SER A 2 -7.23 1.25 -13.43
N ALA A 3 -7.88 2.25 -12.81
CA ALA A 3 -8.44 2.10 -11.48
C ALA A 3 -9.50 0.98 -11.47
N PRO A 4 -9.74 0.33 -10.31
CA PRO A 4 -10.84 -0.59 -10.15
C PRO A 4 -12.16 0.06 -10.57
N LYS A 5 -13.09 -0.76 -11.07
CA LYS A 5 -14.40 -0.25 -11.54
C LYS A 5 -15.25 0.27 -10.39
N ALA A 6 -15.05 -0.26 -9.19
CA ALA A 6 -15.69 0.23 -7.98
C ALA A 6 -15.14 1.61 -7.60
N ARG A 7 -15.99 2.41 -6.95
CA ARG A 7 -15.54 3.67 -6.36
C ARG A 7 -14.73 3.38 -5.10
N PRO A 8 -13.64 4.12 -4.84
CA PRO A 8 -12.91 3.99 -3.59
C PRO A 8 -13.79 4.49 -2.46
N SER A 9 -13.59 3.93 -1.27
CA SER A 9 -14.22 4.41 -0.05
C SER A 9 -13.16 4.81 0.97
N PHE A 10 -13.32 5.97 1.58
CA PHE A 10 -12.49 6.44 2.68
C PHE A 10 -13.37 6.78 3.88
N CYS A 11 -13.26 5.96 4.91
CA CYS A 11 -13.86 6.19 6.21
C CYS A 11 -13.00 7.16 7.02
N GLU A 12 -13.61 8.26 7.45
CA GLU A 12 -13.00 9.23 8.33
C GLU A 12 -12.81 8.59 9.73
N PRO A 13 -11.59 8.62 10.31
CA PRO A 13 -11.27 7.86 11.51
C PRO A 13 -11.92 8.34 12.82
N ILE A 14 -12.42 9.57 12.91
CA ILE A 14 -12.95 10.20 14.13
C ILE A 14 -14.48 10.01 14.24
N TYR A 15 -15.20 10.25 13.15
CA TYR A 15 -16.67 10.26 13.10
C TYR A 15 -17.25 9.06 12.36
N GLY A 16 -16.41 8.28 11.66
CA GLY A 16 -16.84 7.09 10.92
C GLY A 16 -17.62 7.41 9.65
N TRP A 17 -17.57 8.66 9.18
CA TRP A 17 -18.25 9.05 7.96
C TRP A 17 -17.51 8.52 6.74
N GLU A 18 -18.27 7.93 5.83
CA GLU A 18 -17.74 7.37 4.60
C GLU A 18 -17.79 8.43 3.49
N THR A 19 -16.64 8.68 2.86
CA THR A 19 -16.55 9.48 1.63
C THR A 19 -16.16 8.56 0.50
N SER A 20 -16.95 8.53 -0.56
CA SER A 20 -16.63 7.76 -1.77
C SER A 20 -16.05 8.66 -2.86
N GLY A 21 -15.20 8.11 -3.72
CA GLY A 21 -14.63 8.85 -4.84
C GLY A 21 -15.71 9.46 -5.75
N PRO A 22 -15.44 10.62 -6.37
CA PRO A 22 -14.15 11.31 -6.44
C PRO A 22 -13.86 12.29 -5.29
N ASP A 23 -14.76 12.44 -4.31
CA ASP A 23 -14.69 13.51 -3.29
C ASP A 23 -13.73 13.19 -2.11
N THR A 24 -12.88 12.18 -2.24
CA THR A 24 -11.97 11.68 -1.19
C THR A 24 -10.67 12.48 -1.07
N GLY A 25 -10.51 13.58 -1.82
CA GLY A 25 -9.23 14.28 -2.01
C GLY A 25 -8.51 14.67 -0.73
N GLU A 26 -9.22 15.21 0.28
CA GLU A 26 -8.60 15.57 1.56
C GLU A 26 -8.10 14.34 2.35
N LEU A 27 -8.87 13.25 2.36
CA LEU A 27 -8.52 12.01 3.06
C LEU A 27 -7.37 11.27 2.37
N VAL A 28 -7.37 11.27 1.03
CA VAL A 28 -6.27 10.77 0.20
C VAL A 28 -5.00 11.58 0.46
N GLY A 29 -5.10 12.90 0.46
CA GLY A 29 -3.96 13.77 0.72
C GLY A 29 -3.39 13.57 2.13
N TRP A 30 -4.26 13.47 3.14
CA TRP A 30 -3.87 13.13 4.50
C TRP A 30 -3.14 11.78 4.56
N LEU A 31 -3.65 10.74 3.89
CA LEU A 31 -2.99 9.44 3.85
C LEU A 31 -1.57 9.53 3.25
N ILE A 32 -1.41 10.24 2.14
CA ILE A 32 -0.11 10.41 1.48
C ILE A 32 0.90 11.08 2.41
N ASP A 33 0.48 12.13 3.12
CA ASP A 33 1.32 12.81 4.11
C ASP A 33 1.72 11.89 5.27
N ASN A 34 0.80 11.04 5.75
CA ASN A 34 1.11 10.06 6.78
C ASN A 34 2.06 8.97 6.30
N LEU A 35 1.89 8.45 5.07
CA LEU A 35 2.81 7.47 4.51
C LEU A 35 4.25 8.02 4.45
N ALA A 36 4.43 9.30 4.12
CA ALA A 36 5.74 9.94 4.18
C ALA A 36 6.29 9.96 5.61
N GLY A 37 5.49 10.41 6.59
CA GLY A 37 5.88 10.43 8.00
C GLY A 37 6.19 9.05 8.58
N ASP A 38 5.48 8.00 8.15
CA ASP A 38 5.72 6.62 8.58
C ASP A 38 7.05 6.08 8.05
N VAL A 39 7.43 6.45 6.82
CA VAL A 39 8.73 6.07 6.22
C VAL A 39 9.87 6.71 7.01
N GLU A 40 9.73 7.97 7.42
CA GLU A 40 10.74 8.68 8.22
C GLU A 40 10.81 8.16 9.66
N SER A 41 9.66 7.89 10.27
CA SER A 41 9.56 7.50 11.68
C SER A 41 9.90 6.03 11.92
N TRP A 42 9.52 5.16 10.98
CA TRP A 42 9.66 3.70 11.08
C TRP A 42 10.22 3.12 9.76
N PRO A 43 11.49 3.45 9.43
CA PRO A 43 12.11 3.01 8.18
C PRO A 43 12.43 1.51 8.18
N ASP A 44 12.69 0.92 9.35
CA ASP A 44 13.05 -0.49 9.47
C ASP A 44 11.80 -1.37 9.46
N ARG A 45 11.79 -2.34 8.54
CA ARG A 45 10.68 -3.25 8.27
C ARG A 45 11.18 -4.70 8.32
N LEU A 46 10.25 -5.62 8.49
CA LEU A 46 10.52 -7.05 8.44
C LEU A 46 9.51 -7.68 7.48
N VAL A 47 9.99 -8.33 6.43
CA VAL A 47 9.18 -9.25 5.64
C VAL A 47 9.14 -10.57 6.41
N GLU A 48 7.96 -10.98 6.83
CA GLU A 48 7.76 -12.18 7.63
C GLU A 48 8.08 -13.44 6.84
N GLY A 49 8.57 -14.46 7.53
CA GLY A 49 9.03 -15.72 6.97
C GLY A 49 9.97 -16.46 7.91
N GLU A 50 10.47 -17.62 7.47
CA GLU A 50 11.41 -18.45 8.22
C GLU A 50 12.66 -18.71 7.35
N PRO A 51 13.78 -17.99 7.57
CA PRO A 51 13.94 -16.84 8.47
C PRO A 51 13.28 -15.56 7.91
N GLY A 52 12.86 -14.65 8.78
CA GLY A 52 12.34 -13.34 8.39
C GLY A 52 13.41 -12.51 7.68
N LEU A 53 12.98 -11.66 6.73
CA LEU A 53 13.88 -10.86 5.90
C LEU A 53 13.83 -9.38 6.29
N PRO A 54 14.91 -8.81 6.86
CA PRO A 54 14.98 -7.39 7.14
C PRO A 54 14.87 -6.55 5.87
N ALA A 55 14.06 -5.50 5.95
CA ALA A 55 13.88 -4.53 4.89
C ALA A 55 14.03 -3.11 5.47
N ARG A 56 14.44 -2.16 4.64
CA ARG A 56 14.53 -0.76 5.03
C ARG A 56 13.96 0.15 3.97
N LEU A 57 13.20 1.14 4.41
CA LEU A 57 12.66 2.23 3.61
C LEU A 57 13.48 3.50 3.78
N ALA A 58 13.55 4.32 2.74
CA ALA A 58 14.13 5.65 2.77
C ALA A 58 13.26 6.61 1.96
N LEU A 59 12.87 7.74 2.55
CA LEU A 59 12.09 8.75 1.84
C LEU A 59 12.93 9.34 0.69
N LEU A 60 12.40 9.32 -0.53
CA LEU A 60 13.06 9.89 -1.72
C LEU A 60 12.44 11.23 -2.10
N SER A 61 11.12 11.30 -2.09
CA SER A 61 10.38 12.53 -2.39
C SER A 61 9.01 12.53 -1.73
N HIS A 62 8.54 13.71 -1.35
CA HIS A 62 7.19 13.92 -0.84
C HIS A 62 6.63 15.23 -1.40
N GLU A 63 5.51 15.13 -2.09
CA GLU A 63 4.70 16.26 -2.52
C GLU A 63 3.39 16.24 -1.73
N ARG A 64 3.27 17.20 -0.82
CA ARG A 64 2.18 17.24 0.16
C ARG A 64 0.81 17.01 -0.48
N GLY A 65 0.08 16.05 0.06
CA GLY A 65 -1.26 15.65 -0.36
C GLY A 65 -1.37 15.05 -1.76
N ARG A 66 -0.25 14.84 -2.48
CA ARG A 66 -0.28 14.44 -3.90
C ARG A 66 0.54 13.19 -4.19
N SER A 67 1.77 13.10 -3.69
CA SER A 67 2.60 11.92 -3.93
C SER A 67 3.66 11.72 -2.86
N VAL A 68 4.04 10.47 -2.64
CA VAL A 68 5.20 10.08 -1.85
C VAL A 68 5.95 8.95 -2.56
N ALA A 69 7.27 9.01 -2.54
CA ALA A 69 8.13 7.94 -3.03
C ALA A 69 9.18 7.57 -1.98
N ALA A 70 9.36 6.27 -1.77
CA ALA A 70 10.33 5.70 -0.87
C ALA A 70 11.18 4.65 -1.59
N GLY A 71 12.48 4.69 -1.39
CA GLY A 71 13.38 3.62 -1.78
C GLY A 71 13.24 2.47 -0.81
N PHE A 72 13.33 1.24 -1.28
CA PHE A 72 13.41 0.06 -0.42
C PHE A 72 14.68 -0.74 -0.68
N SER A 73 15.12 -1.45 0.35
CA SER A 73 16.16 -2.48 0.26
C SER A 73 15.78 -3.67 1.13
N ALA A 74 15.88 -4.88 0.58
CA ALA A 74 15.59 -6.13 1.29
C ALA A 74 16.31 -7.30 0.61
N GLY A 75 17.09 -8.09 1.35
CA GLY A 75 17.70 -9.33 0.81
C GLY A 75 18.55 -9.17 -0.46
N GLY A 76 19.16 -8.00 -0.65
CA GLY A 76 19.92 -7.66 -1.85
C GLY A 76 19.08 -7.02 -2.97
N ALA A 77 17.76 -7.13 -2.93
CA ALA A 77 16.87 -6.40 -3.82
C ALA A 77 16.76 -4.92 -3.40
N ARG A 78 16.61 -4.04 -4.38
CA ARG A 78 16.43 -2.60 -4.22
C ARG A 78 15.40 -2.08 -5.21
N GLY A 79 14.78 -0.96 -4.88
CA GLY A 79 13.82 -0.33 -5.77
C GLY A 79 13.13 0.89 -5.17
N GLU A 80 12.06 1.32 -5.81
CA GLU A 80 11.21 2.44 -5.40
C GLU A 80 9.76 1.96 -5.22
N ILE A 81 9.11 2.43 -4.16
CA ILE A 81 7.66 2.39 -3.95
C ILE A 81 7.15 3.82 -4.06
N ARG A 82 6.09 4.03 -4.83
CA ARG A 82 5.44 5.31 -5.03
C ARG A 82 3.95 5.19 -4.77
N ALA A 83 3.40 6.12 -4.00
CA ALA A 83 1.97 6.28 -3.77
C ALA A 83 1.53 7.67 -4.25
N GLU A 84 0.46 7.74 -5.03
CA GLU A 84 -0.02 8.96 -5.69
C GLU A 84 -1.54 9.10 -5.58
N ALA A 85 -2.02 10.31 -5.36
CA ALA A 85 -3.43 10.63 -5.46
C ALA A 85 -3.88 10.52 -6.93
N ASP A 86 -4.93 9.75 -7.18
CA ASP A 86 -5.55 9.66 -8.51
C ASP A 86 -6.84 10.47 -8.57
N ALA A 87 -7.17 11.01 -9.74
CA ALA A 87 -8.36 11.83 -9.96
C ALA A 87 -9.68 11.05 -9.71
N SER A 88 -9.64 9.72 -9.74
CA SER A 88 -10.77 8.85 -9.37
C SER A 88 -11.06 8.82 -7.85
N GLY A 89 -10.19 9.40 -7.02
CA GLY A 89 -10.26 9.35 -5.57
C GLY A 89 -9.53 8.15 -4.95
N TRP A 90 -8.91 7.30 -5.77
CA TRP A 90 -8.07 6.20 -5.29
C TRP A 90 -6.66 6.69 -4.97
N VAL A 91 -5.93 5.93 -4.14
CA VAL A 91 -4.46 6.04 -4.09
C VAL A 91 -3.86 4.98 -4.99
N ARG A 92 -3.01 5.42 -5.92
CA ARG A 92 -2.27 4.54 -6.83
C ARG A 92 -0.94 4.18 -6.22
N VAL A 93 -0.67 2.89 -6.04
CA VAL A 93 0.58 2.37 -5.49
C VAL A 93 1.34 1.62 -6.58
N THR A 94 2.59 1.97 -6.80
CA THR A 94 3.50 1.24 -7.70
C THR A 94 4.79 0.94 -6.96
N ALA A 95 5.26 -0.30 -7.01
CA ALA A 95 6.61 -0.65 -6.58
C ALA A 95 7.38 -1.21 -7.76
N ARG A 96 8.61 -0.74 -7.94
CA ARG A 96 9.50 -1.19 -9.00
C ARG A 96 10.85 -1.57 -8.41
N THR A 97 11.32 -2.76 -8.71
CA THR A 97 12.69 -3.22 -8.42
C THR A 97 13.66 -2.75 -9.50
N GLU A 98 14.96 -2.70 -9.17
CA GLU A 98 16.03 -2.37 -10.13
C GLU A 98 16.08 -3.34 -11.32
N ASP A 99 15.73 -4.61 -11.12
CA ASP A 99 15.65 -5.65 -12.16
C ASP A 99 14.39 -5.53 -13.06
N GLY A 100 13.49 -4.60 -12.76
CA GLY A 100 12.34 -4.25 -13.59
C GLY A 100 11.03 -4.97 -13.24
N ALA A 101 10.97 -5.75 -12.16
CA ALA A 101 9.71 -6.24 -11.63
C ALA A 101 8.83 -5.08 -11.16
N VAL A 102 7.53 -5.13 -11.48
CA VAL A 102 6.58 -4.05 -11.16
C VAL A 102 5.37 -4.64 -10.46
N PHE A 103 5.12 -4.16 -9.24
CA PHE A 103 3.89 -4.32 -8.50
C PHE A 103 3.03 -3.08 -8.67
N ARG A 104 1.72 -3.26 -8.84
CA ARG A 104 0.73 -2.18 -8.93
C ARG A 104 -0.50 -2.53 -8.12
N ALA A 105 -0.97 -1.56 -7.35
CA ALA A 105 -2.20 -1.69 -6.59
C ALA A 105 -2.92 -0.34 -6.48
N TRP A 106 -4.19 -0.43 -6.17
CA TRP A 106 -5.07 0.69 -5.86
C TRP A 106 -5.53 0.56 -4.42
N LEU A 107 -5.42 1.65 -3.68
CA LEU A 107 -5.65 1.68 -2.26
C LEU A 107 -6.83 2.58 -1.90
N ASP A 108 -7.71 2.03 -1.08
CA ASP A 108 -8.77 2.75 -0.38
C ASP A 108 -8.81 2.35 1.11
N ARG A 109 -9.79 2.86 1.85
CA ARG A 109 -9.93 2.66 3.29
C ARG A 109 -11.41 2.64 3.70
N PRO A 110 -12.18 1.61 3.35
CA PRO A 110 -13.62 1.60 3.58
C PRO A 110 -14.00 1.60 5.06
N PHE A 111 -13.11 1.17 5.97
CA PHE A 111 -13.34 1.15 7.41
C PHE A 111 -12.05 1.45 8.19
N GLU A 112 -11.66 0.57 9.13
CA GLU A 112 -10.50 0.78 9.99
C GLU A 112 -9.18 0.55 9.24
N GLU A 113 -9.15 -0.45 8.37
CA GLU A 113 -8.00 -0.87 7.59
C GLU A 113 -8.01 -0.31 6.17
N TYR A 114 -6.83 -0.33 5.56
CA TYR A 114 -6.63 0.03 4.17
C TYR A 114 -6.69 -1.24 3.33
N HIS A 115 -7.40 -1.16 2.21
CA HIS A 115 -7.53 -2.27 1.27
C HIS A 115 -6.68 -1.97 0.04
N LEU A 116 -6.05 -3.01 -0.52
CA LEU A 116 -5.28 -2.93 -1.74
C LEU A 116 -5.89 -3.88 -2.78
N TRP A 117 -6.06 -3.37 -3.98
CA TRP A 117 -6.69 -4.06 -5.10
C TRP A 117 -5.79 -4.04 -6.34
N PRO A 118 -5.74 -5.11 -7.15
CA PRO A 118 -5.01 -5.11 -8.40
C PRO A 118 -5.68 -4.19 -9.45
N ASP A 119 -4.96 -3.93 -10.53
CA ASP A 119 -5.52 -3.26 -11.72
C ASP A 119 -6.79 -3.98 -12.19
N ASP A 120 -7.78 -3.20 -12.65
CA ASP A 120 -9.04 -3.69 -13.22
C ASP A 120 -9.85 -4.63 -12.30
N ALA A 121 -9.58 -4.62 -10.99
CA ALA A 121 -10.33 -5.42 -10.02
C ALA A 121 -11.83 -5.13 -10.13
N ALA A 122 -12.60 -6.21 -10.26
CA ALA A 122 -14.05 -6.19 -10.19
C ALA A 122 -14.45 -6.85 -8.87
N PHE A 123 -14.81 -6.02 -7.90
CA PHE A 123 -15.16 -6.45 -6.55
C PHE A 123 -16.41 -5.73 -6.04
N SER A 124 -17.05 -6.36 -5.06
CA SER A 124 -18.10 -5.83 -4.21
C SER A 124 -17.49 -5.28 -2.92
N VAL A 125 -18.15 -4.31 -2.28
CA VAL A 125 -17.75 -3.78 -0.96
C VAL A 125 -17.70 -4.84 0.15
N HIS A 126 -18.27 -6.03 -0.09
CA HIS A 126 -18.25 -7.17 0.84
C HIS A 126 -17.15 -8.19 0.53
N ASP A 127 -16.41 -8.02 -0.57
CA ASP A 127 -15.34 -8.94 -0.94
C ASP A 127 -14.12 -8.70 -0.05
N GLU A 128 -13.44 -9.78 0.31
CA GLU A 128 -12.16 -9.69 1.03
C GLU A 128 -11.08 -9.14 0.08
N PRO A 129 -10.39 -8.05 0.44
CA PRO A 129 -9.34 -7.50 -0.41
C PRO A 129 -8.13 -8.45 -0.46
N PRO A 130 -7.49 -8.61 -1.63
CA PRO A 130 -6.29 -9.45 -1.74
C PRO A 130 -5.07 -8.82 -1.05
N GLY A 131 -5.13 -7.55 -0.68
CA GLY A 131 -4.12 -6.89 0.14
C GLY A 131 -4.75 -6.03 1.23
N ARG A 132 -4.13 -6.03 2.41
CA ARG A 132 -4.60 -5.28 3.59
C ARG A 132 -3.44 -4.59 4.27
N MET A 133 -3.67 -3.40 4.77
CA MET A 133 -2.72 -2.67 5.60
C MET A 133 -3.42 -2.17 6.86
N GLY A 134 -2.76 -2.33 8.00
CA GLY A 134 -3.32 -1.97 9.30
C GLY A 134 -3.68 -0.50 9.41
N LYS A 135 -4.64 -0.16 10.28
CA LYS A 135 -5.07 1.22 10.58
C LYS A 135 -3.91 2.18 10.86
N ARG A 136 -2.85 1.68 11.51
CA ARG A 136 -1.63 2.43 11.86
C ARG A 136 -0.50 2.29 10.84
N ARG A 137 -0.73 1.54 9.75
CA ARG A 137 0.23 1.31 8.66
C ARG A 137 1.56 0.69 9.15
N ASP A 138 1.44 -0.04 10.27
CA ASP A 138 2.50 -0.79 10.93
C ASP A 138 2.67 -2.20 10.37
N TRP A 139 1.66 -2.71 9.65
CA TRP A 139 1.75 -3.96 8.89
C TRP A 139 0.99 -3.88 7.56
N ILE A 140 1.41 -4.70 6.60
CA ILE A 140 0.74 -4.96 5.32
C ILE A 140 0.81 -6.45 4.99
N SER A 141 -0.27 -7.00 4.44
CA SER A 141 -0.36 -8.38 3.95
C SER A 141 -0.85 -8.37 2.51
N LEU A 142 -0.21 -9.12 1.62
CA LEU A 142 -0.49 -9.15 0.18
C LEU A 142 -0.55 -10.58 -0.34
N SER A 143 -1.60 -10.92 -1.09
CA SER A 143 -1.76 -12.21 -1.75
C SER A 143 -0.90 -12.31 -3.01
N ALA A 144 -0.07 -13.34 -3.11
CA ALA A 144 0.66 -13.64 -4.34
C ALA A 144 -0.25 -14.17 -5.46
N ALA A 145 -1.47 -14.62 -5.15
CA ALA A 145 -2.45 -14.99 -6.16
C ALA A 145 -2.94 -13.78 -6.97
N ALA A 146 -3.12 -12.63 -6.29
CA ALA A 146 -3.50 -11.38 -6.95
C ALA A 146 -2.31 -10.66 -7.58
N TRP A 147 -1.12 -10.79 -6.98
CA TRP A 147 0.12 -10.22 -7.50
C TRP A 147 1.22 -11.29 -7.64
N PRO A 148 1.27 -12.00 -8.78
CA PRO A 148 2.25 -13.08 -8.99
C PRO A 148 3.71 -12.64 -8.89
N VAL A 149 3.99 -11.34 -9.09
CA VAL A 149 5.33 -10.77 -8.88
C VAL A 149 5.84 -10.96 -7.44
N LEU A 150 4.93 -11.18 -6.47
CA LEU A 150 5.26 -11.41 -5.07
C LEU A 150 5.56 -12.88 -4.75
N SER A 151 5.31 -13.82 -5.66
CA SER A 151 5.50 -15.25 -5.40
C SER A 151 6.87 -15.63 -4.80
N PRO A 152 8.01 -15.02 -5.21
CA PRO A 152 9.31 -15.32 -4.60
C PRO A 152 9.39 -14.98 -3.11
N LEU A 153 8.59 -14.03 -2.62
CA LEU A 153 8.53 -13.60 -1.21
C LEU A 153 7.38 -14.27 -0.44
N ALA A 154 6.55 -15.07 -1.13
CA ALA A 154 5.28 -15.58 -0.62
C ALA A 154 5.22 -17.11 -0.67
N PRO A 155 6.11 -17.84 0.06
CA PRO A 155 6.16 -19.31 -0.02
C PRO A 155 4.84 -19.98 0.39
N GLN A 156 4.01 -19.30 1.19
CA GLN A 156 2.69 -19.77 1.61
C GLN A 156 1.53 -19.05 0.88
N GLY A 157 1.84 -18.35 -0.23
CA GLY A 157 0.87 -17.60 -1.02
C GLY A 157 0.58 -16.18 -0.53
N TRP A 158 1.18 -15.76 0.59
CA TRP A 158 1.06 -14.42 1.15
C TRP A 158 2.42 -13.83 1.52
N VAL A 159 2.56 -12.52 1.34
CA VAL A 159 3.66 -11.71 1.89
C VAL A 159 3.09 -10.89 3.03
N ALA A 160 3.65 -11.02 4.23
CA ALA A 160 3.37 -10.12 5.34
C ALA A 160 4.62 -9.27 5.63
N ILE A 161 4.42 -7.98 5.87
CA ILE A 161 5.49 -7.03 6.15
C ILE A 161 5.07 -6.18 7.35
N GLY A 162 5.90 -6.13 8.39
CA GLY A 162 5.67 -5.35 9.61
C GLY A 162 6.77 -4.33 9.89
N VAL A 163 6.56 -3.46 10.87
CA VAL A 163 7.63 -2.67 11.50
C VAL A 163 8.55 -3.63 12.28
N ALA A 164 9.86 -3.52 12.07
CA ALA A 164 10.80 -4.39 12.77
C ALA A 164 10.79 -4.13 14.29
N GLY A 165 10.70 -5.19 15.09
CA GLY A 165 10.84 -5.12 16.55
C GLY A 165 9.59 -4.62 17.30
N ARG A 166 8.41 -4.72 16.70
CA ARG A 166 7.11 -4.46 17.35
C ARG A 166 6.20 -5.68 17.32
#